data_AF-A0A378I6R3-F1
#
_entry.id   AF-A0A378I6R3-F1
#
_cell.length_a   1.000
_cell.length_b   1.000
_cell.length_c   1.000
_cell.angle_alpha   90.00
_cell.angle_beta   90.00
_cell.angle_gamma   90.00
#
_symmetry.space_group_name_H-M   'P 1'
#
loop_
_entity.id
_entity.type
_entity.pdbx_description
1 polymer ?
#
loop_
_entity_poly.entity_id
_entity_poly.type
_entity_poly.pdbx_seq_one_letter_code
_entity_poly.pdbx_strand_id
1 'polypeptide(L)'
;MVQDLPAQSWGSRLKDTLACLAGGFVCLGLASYLIFWNEKTGYRYDSSLEQTESLVIAVPDKPVNNDNNQSVVYLTGEALTNRSLSDLQLNITVSALALKRQVLVYEWLEEIDNDKAKPHYHYYTGWREKLIPSSSFLDPNSHPNPASLPIESLYQYAEDAALGDFVLPSTVIDAIPDAAKVDLSKVDLQSLQTKTGKQAALVGNEIYLGANPKAPQVGDLRIRVTAVFPQKISIIAQQNGNTLQAYQAPAGDSILLVASGEVSQHSLVDDARERSPAVVWFVRFICVLLCITGVSLLMRIMMVFADKIKLAHKVTRPGASLVSSIAGLSLWCLITAIALAPLQTMMPIILLAFAIAGVYLLTRLHFKV
;
A
#
# COMPACT_ATOMS: atom_id res chain seq x y z
N MET A 1 13.45 -35.25 40.44
CA MET A 1 14.82 -34.93 40.01
C MET A 1 14.80 -33.49 39.52
N VAL A 2 15.16 -32.54 40.40
CA VAL A 2 15.20 -31.11 40.05
C VAL A 2 16.49 -30.91 39.25
N GLN A 3 16.36 -30.59 37.96
CA GLN A 3 17.50 -30.23 37.12
C GLN A 3 17.83 -28.77 37.44
N ASP A 4 18.85 -28.55 38.28
CA ASP A 4 19.46 -27.25 38.46
C ASP A 4 20.15 -26.85 37.15
N LEU A 5 19.56 -25.88 36.44
CA LEU A 5 20.22 -25.22 35.31
C LEU A 5 21.50 -24.53 35.81
N PRO A 6 22.61 -24.60 35.06
CA PRO A 6 23.87 -24.01 35.50
C PRO A 6 23.70 -22.50 35.77
N ALA A 7 24.25 -22.03 36.90
CA ALA A 7 24.19 -20.63 37.29
C ALA A 7 24.83 -19.74 36.19
N GLN A 8 24.00 -18.99 35.47
CA GLN A 8 24.47 -18.01 34.49
C GLN A 8 25.48 -17.04 35.12
N SER A 9 26.62 -16.82 34.45
CA SER A 9 27.65 -15.89 34.91
C SER A 9 27.10 -14.45 34.97
N TRP A 10 27.56 -13.66 35.94
CA TRP A 10 27.08 -12.28 36.16
C TRP A 10 27.17 -11.40 34.89
N GLY A 11 28.21 -11.59 34.07
CA GLY A 11 28.39 -10.89 32.79
C GLY A 11 27.34 -11.26 31.72
N SER A 12 26.91 -12.53 31.66
CA SER A 12 25.83 -12.94 30.74
C SER A 12 24.49 -12.29 31.11
N ARG A 13 24.17 -12.21 32.41
CA ARG A 13 22.97 -11.53 32.91
C ARG A 13 22.98 -10.04 32.61
N LEU A 14 24.13 -9.38 32.73
CA LEU A 14 24.28 -7.96 32.39
C LEU A 14 24.04 -7.70 30.90
N LYS A 15 24.64 -8.53 30.03
CA LYS A 15 24.47 -8.44 28.57
C LYS A 15 23.01 -8.66 28.16
N ASP A 16 22.34 -9.67 28.71
CA ASP A 16 20.93 -9.95 28.44
C ASP A 16 20.01 -8.81 28.91
N THR A 17 20.36 -8.18 30.02
CA THR A 17 19.63 -7.02 30.56
C THR A 17 19.76 -5.79 29.67
N LEU A 18 20.97 -5.49 29.18
CA LEU A 18 21.21 -4.40 28.24
C LEU A 18 20.51 -4.64 26.89
N ALA A 19 20.49 -5.88 26.41
CA ALA A 19 19.78 -6.24 25.19
C ALA A 19 18.25 -6.07 25.34
N CYS A 20 17.66 -6.47 26.47
CA CYS A 20 16.24 -6.24 26.74
C CYS A 20 15.92 -4.74 26.83
N LEU A 21 16.77 -3.94 27.47
CA LEU A 21 16.59 -2.48 27.57
C LEU A 21 16.60 -1.82 26.19
N ALA A 22 17.63 -2.11 25.37
CA ALA A 22 17.75 -1.58 24.02
C ALA A 22 16.57 -2.03 23.14
N GLY A 23 16.22 -3.31 23.16
CA GLY A 23 15.06 -3.84 22.42
C GLY A 23 13.74 -3.19 22.84
N GLY A 24 13.56 -2.93 24.14
CA GLY A 24 12.39 -2.23 24.66
C GLY A 24 12.22 -0.84 24.05
N PHE A 25 13.28 -0.02 24.06
CA PHE A 25 13.25 1.31 23.45
C PHE A 25 13.07 1.27 21.93
N VAL A 26 13.70 0.32 21.25
CA VAL A 26 13.52 0.13 19.79
C VAL A 26 12.06 -0.18 19.46
N CYS A 27 11.42 -1.10 20.18
CA CYS A 27 10.00 -1.42 19.99
C CYS A 27 9.11 -0.18 20.18
N LEU A 28 9.34 0.60 21.25
CA LEU A 28 8.56 1.81 21.53
C LEU A 28 8.81 2.93 20.50
N GLY A 29 10.05 3.10 20.04
CA GLY A 29 10.39 4.06 18.99
C GLY A 29 9.75 3.70 17.66
N LEU A 30 9.80 2.42 17.27
CA LEU A 30 9.15 1.93 16.05
C LEU A 30 7.63 2.05 16.12
N ALA A 31 7.02 1.67 17.25
CA ALA A 31 5.58 1.84 17.47
C ALA A 31 5.18 3.31 17.32
N SER A 32 5.94 4.22 17.94
CA SER A 32 5.68 5.65 17.84
C SER A 32 5.76 6.13 16.40
N TYR A 33 6.84 5.82 15.68
CA TYR A 33 6.99 6.19 14.28
C TYR A 33 5.82 5.69 13.42
N LEU A 34 5.45 4.42 13.55
CA LEU A 34 4.35 3.81 12.80
C LEU A 34 2.99 4.46 13.12
N ILE A 35 2.71 4.76 14.40
CA ILE A 35 1.50 5.49 14.80
C ILE A 35 1.45 6.85 14.12
N PHE A 36 2.49 7.68 14.27
CA PHE A 36 2.52 9.02 13.68
C PHE A 36 2.38 8.99 12.15
N TRP A 37 3.08 8.06 11.49
CA TRP A 37 3.00 7.91 10.04
C TRP A 37 1.59 7.47 9.59
N ASN A 38 1.00 6.49 10.27
CA ASN A 38 -0.33 5.96 9.93
C ASN A 38 -1.42 7.03 10.12
N GLU A 39 -1.45 7.69 11.28
CA GLU A 39 -2.48 8.68 11.61
C GLU A 39 -2.35 9.94 10.73
N LYS A 40 -1.13 10.41 10.47
CA LYS A 40 -0.90 11.56 9.57
C LYS A 40 -1.32 11.26 8.14
N THR A 41 -0.98 10.07 7.62
CA THR A 41 -1.36 9.67 6.26
C THR A 41 -2.86 9.47 6.12
N GLY A 42 -3.54 8.97 7.16
CA GLY A 42 -5.00 8.91 7.25
C GLY A 42 -5.62 10.29 7.12
N TYR A 43 -5.32 11.13 8.11
CA TYR A 43 -5.90 12.46 8.23
C TYR A 43 -5.59 13.36 7.04
N ARG A 44 -4.36 13.32 6.50
CA ARG A 44 -3.97 14.15 5.36
C ARG A 44 -4.87 13.90 4.14
N TYR A 45 -5.13 12.64 3.84
CA TYR A 45 -5.98 12.26 2.71
C TYR A 45 -7.43 12.70 2.95
N ASP A 46 -7.97 12.40 4.13
CA ASP A 46 -9.34 12.76 4.49
C ASP A 46 -9.55 14.29 4.46
N SER A 47 -8.60 15.06 5.00
CA SER A 47 -8.60 16.53 4.94
C SER A 47 -8.42 17.08 3.52
N SER A 48 -7.56 16.48 2.70
CA SER A 48 -7.41 16.84 1.28
C SER A 48 -8.73 16.65 0.54
N LEU A 49 -9.45 15.57 0.84
CA LEU A 49 -10.72 15.24 0.22
C LEU A 49 -11.84 16.17 0.69
N GLU A 50 -11.94 16.46 1.99
CA GLU A 50 -12.89 17.44 2.55
C GLU A 50 -12.67 18.85 1.97
N GLN A 51 -11.42 19.29 1.88
CA GLN A 51 -11.06 20.57 1.26
C GLN A 51 -11.47 20.60 -0.21
N THR A 52 -11.22 19.51 -0.95
CA THR A 52 -11.64 19.39 -2.35
C THR A 52 -13.15 19.49 -2.46
N GLU A 53 -13.89 18.69 -1.69
CA GLU A 53 -15.37 18.69 -1.67
C GLU A 53 -15.96 20.08 -1.41
N SER A 54 -15.36 20.85 -0.49
CA SER A 54 -15.81 22.20 -0.16
C SER A 54 -15.62 23.24 -1.27
N LEU A 55 -14.74 22.96 -2.24
CA LEU A 55 -14.38 23.86 -3.34
C LEU A 55 -14.99 23.45 -4.69
N VAL A 56 -15.54 22.24 -4.79
CA VAL A 56 -16.08 21.72 -6.04
C VAL A 56 -17.28 22.54 -6.52
N ILE A 57 -17.24 22.93 -7.79
CA ILE A 57 -18.37 23.52 -8.51
C ILE A 57 -18.82 22.61 -9.65
N ALA A 58 -20.13 22.40 -9.78
CA ALA A 58 -20.69 21.65 -10.91
C ALA A 58 -20.65 22.50 -12.18
N VAL A 59 -20.12 21.95 -13.27
CA VAL A 59 -19.98 22.64 -14.57
C VAL A 59 -20.49 21.74 -15.70
N PRO A 60 -21.03 22.32 -16.79
CA PRO A 60 -21.32 21.54 -17.99
C PRO A 60 -20.02 21.07 -18.65
N ASP A 61 -20.09 19.96 -19.39
CA ASP A 61 -18.99 19.45 -20.21
C ASP A 61 -18.78 20.27 -21.49
N LYS A 62 -19.77 21.09 -21.88
CA LYS A 62 -19.73 21.98 -23.05
C LYS A 62 -20.62 23.24 -22.88
N PRO A 63 -20.15 24.44 -23.29
CA PRO A 63 -18.77 24.78 -23.65
C PRO A 63 -17.88 24.92 -22.41
N VAL A 64 -16.56 24.78 -22.59
CA VAL A 64 -15.59 25.11 -21.54
C VAL A 64 -15.72 26.59 -21.16
N ASN A 65 -15.90 26.86 -19.87
CA ASN A 65 -15.83 28.21 -19.32
C ASN A 65 -14.43 28.47 -18.74
N ASN A 66 -13.69 29.42 -19.33
CA ASN A 66 -12.35 29.77 -18.87
C ASN A 66 -12.34 30.49 -17.51
N ASP A 67 -13.47 31.02 -17.05
CA ASP A 67 -13.58 31.65 -15.71
C ASP A 67 -13.41 30.62 -14.58
N ASN A 68 -13.64 29.33 -14.88
CA ASN A 68 -13.45 28.22 -13.95
C ASN A 68 -12.00 27.72 -13.91
N ASN A 69 -11.07 28.31 -14.69
CA ASN A 69 -9.68 27.87 -14.71
C ASN A 69 -9.06 27.89 -13.29
N GLN A 70 -8.32 26.85 -12.94
CA GLN A 70 -7.77 26.57 -11.60
C GLN A 70 -8.79 26.27 -10.50
N SER A 71 -10.09 26.29 -10.80
CA SER A 71 -11.13 25.85 -9.87
C SER A 71 -11.26 24.33 -9.89
N VAL A 72 -11.71 23.77 -8.76
CA VAL A 72 -12.09 22.36 -8.69
C VAL A 72 -13.49 22.22 -9.28
N VAL A 73 -13.62 21.41 -10.32
CA VAL A 73 -14.85 21.24 -11.07
C VAL A 73 -15.36 19.81 -10.95
N TYR A 74 -16.68 19.67 -10.88
CA TYR A 74 -17.40 18.42 -11.08
C TYR A 74 -18.14 18.49 -12.41
N LEU A 75 -17.98 17.46 -13.24
CA LEU A 75 -18.70 17.32 -14.49
C LEU A 75 -18.93 15.85 -14.81
N THR A 76 -19.96 15.62 -15.61
CA THR A 76 -20.32 14.30 -16.12
C THR A 76 -20.59 14.44 -17.61
N GLY A 77 -20.17 13.45 -18.40
CA GLY A 77 -20.37 13.45 -19.84
C GLY A 77 -19.89 12.16 -20.49
N GLU A 78 -20.00 12.08 -21.81
CA GLU A 78 -19.46 10.96 -22.59
C GLU A 78 -17.98 11.22 -22.89
N ALA A 79 -17.09 10.36 -22.39
CA ALA A 79 -15.68 10.35 -22.76
C ALA A 79 -15.54 9.63 -24.11
N LEU A 80 -15.24 10.38 -25.17
CA LEU A 80 -15.24 9.91 -26.55
C LEU A 80 -13.88 10.08 -27.22
N THR A 81 -13.65 9.31 -28.27
CA THR A 81 -12.53 9.44 -29.21
C THR A 81 -12.97 8.92 -30.57
N ASN A 82 -12.43 9.48 -31.65
CA ASN A 82 -12.59 8.92 -33.00
C ASN A 82 -11.35 8.14 -33.47
N ARG A 83 -10.33 8.02 -32.61
CA ARG A 83 -9.10 7.30 -32.93
C ARG A 83 -9.26 5.80 -32.70
N SER A 84 -8.45 5.07 -33.44
CA SER A 84 -8.20 3.65 -33.22
C SER A 84 -6.76 3.47 -32.78
N LEU A 85 -6.57 2.79 -31.66
CA LEU A 85 -5.27 2.42 -31.11
C LEU A 85 -4.91 1.01 -31.57
N SER A 86 -3.62 0.76 -31.81
CA SER A 86 -3.19 -0.53 -32.40
C SER A 86 -1.96 -1.10 -31.73
N ASP A 87 -2.04 -2.38 -31.35
CA ASP A 87 -0.88 -3.19 -31.00
C ASP A 87 -0.44 -4.00 -32.23
N LEU A 88 0.60 -3.50 -32.91
CA LEU A 88 1.14 -4.13 -34.11
C LEU A 88 1.79 -5.50 -33.86
N GLN A 89 2.23 -5.78 -32.63
CA GLN A 89 2.87 -7.07 -32.35
C GLN A 89 1.85 -8.18 -32.11
N LEU A 90 0.65 -7.83 -31.61
CA LEU A 90 -0.48 -8.75 -31.45
C LEU A 90 -1.50 -8.65 -32.60
N ASN A 91 -1.32 -7.69 -33.53
CA ASN A 91 -2.24 -7.35 -34.60
C ASN A 91 -3.67 -7.03 -34.08
N ILE A 92 -3.74 -6.25 -33.01
CA ILE A 92 -4.98 -5.80 -32.38
C ILE A 92 -5.21 -4.34 -32.73
N THR A 93 -6.44 -4.00 -33.13
CA THR A 93 -6.87 -2.61 -33.32
C THR A 93 -8.22 -2.41 -32.63
N VAL A 94 -8.32 -1.37 -31.80
CA VAL A 94 -9.55 -1.03 -31.07
C VAL A 94 -9.78 0.49 -31.08
N SER A 95 -11.03 0.92 -31.17
CA SER A 95 -11.39 2.32 -30.93
C SER A 95 -11.64 2.52 -29.44
N ALA A 96 -10.68 3.13 -28.76
CA ALA A 96 -10.61 3.20 -27.30
C ALA A 96 -9.84 4.44 -26.85
N LEU A 97 -10.17 4.96 -25.67
CA LEU A 97 -9.47 6.08 -25.01
C LEU A 97 -8.03 5.68 -24.64
N ALA A 98 -7.82 4.41 -24.25
CA ALA A 98 -6.50 3.83 -24.04
C ALA A 98 -6.46 2.35 -24.44
N LEU A 99 -5.27 1.89 -24.85
CA LEU A 99 -4.94 0.49 -25.11
C LEU A 99 -3.65 0.15 -24.36
N LYS A 100 -3.71 -0.85 -23.48
CA LYS A 100 -2.60 -1.26 -22.63
C LYS A 100 -2.33 -2.74 -22.81
N ARG A 101 -1.13 -3.10 -23.28
CA ARG A 101 -0.59 -4.45 -23.17
C ARG A 101 0.37 -4.49 -21.99
N GLN A 102 0.03 -5.28 -20.99
CA GLN A 102 0.91 -5.57 -19.87
C GLN A 102 1.61 -6.91 -20.12
N VAL A 103 2.94 -6.90 -20.05
CA VAL A 103 3.78 -8.10 -20.14
C VAL A 103 4.39 -8.37 -18.77
N LEU A 104 4.07 -9.52 -18.18
CA LEU A 104 4.73 -10.03 -16.99
C LEU A 104 5.76 -11.08 -17.40
N VAL A 105 6.97 -10.99 -16.86
CA VAL A 105 8.03 -12.00 -16.98
C VAL A 105 8.11 -12.81 -15.69
N TYR A 106 8.21 -14.13 -15.82
CA TYR A 106 8.55 -15.00 -14.70
C TYR A 106 10.07 -14.99 -14.53
N GLU A 107 10.56 -14.45 -13.43
CA GLU A 107 11.99 -14.24 -13.22
C GLU A 107 12.38 -14.48 -11.77
N TRP A 108 13.68 -14.57 -11.50
CA TRP A 108 14.23 -14.59 -10.15
C TRP A 108 14.08 -13.22 -9.49
N LEU A 109 13.84 -13.28 -8.19
CA LEU A 109 13.77 -12.14 -7.29
C LEU A 109 14.71 -12.39 -6.12
N GLU A 110 15.32 -11.31 -5.66
CA GLU A 110 16.15 -11.30 -4.47
C GLU A 110 15.47 -10.46 -3.40
N GLU A 111 15.21 -11.08 -2.26
CA GLU A 111 14.73 -10.41 -1.06
C GLU A 111 15.83 -10.41 -0.01
N ILE A 112 16.08 -9.22 0.55
CA ILE A 112 17.15 -9.00 1.52
C ILE A 112 16.52 -8.92 2.91
N ASP A 113 16.77 -9.95 3.71
CA ASP A 113 16.44 -9.95 5.13
C ASP A 113 17.55 -9.19 5.89
N ASN A 114 17.21 -7.98 6.31
CA ASN A 114 18.08 -7.08 7.06
C ASN A 114 17.95 -7.24 8.59
N ASP A 115 17.18 -8.21 9.09
CA ASP A 115 16.93 -8.36 10.54
C ASP A 115 18.13 -8.95 11.32
N LYS A 116 19.22 -9.29 10.63
CA LYS A 116 20.44 -9.88 11.23
C LYS A 116 21.67 -9.03 10.99
N ALA A 117 22.67 -9.16 11.86
CA ALA A 117 23.98 -8.49 11.73
C ALA A 117 24.74 -8.79 10.42
N LYS A 118 24.27 -9.79 9.65
CA LYS A 118 24.69 -10.05 8.27
C LYS A 118 23.44 -10.22 7.40
N PRO A 119 23.31 -9.47 6.29
CA PRO A 119 22.15 -9.58 5.41
C PRO A 119 22.02 -11.03 4.91
N HIS A 120 20.81 -11.58 4.99
CA HIS A 120 20.48 -12.86 4.38
C HIS A 120 19.71 -12.61 3.09
N TYR A 121 20.08 -13.35 2.05
CA TYR A 121 19.50 -13.22 0.72
C TYR A 121 18.60 -14.42 0.47
N HIS A 122 17.34 -14.15 0.16
CA HIS A 122 16.37 -15.16 -0.24
C HIS A 122 16.06 -15.00 -1.71
N TYR A 123 16.20 -16.09 -2.47
CA TYR A 123 15.86 -16.14 -3.87
C TYR A 123 14.61 -16.96 -4.09
N TYR A 124 13.70 -16.42 -4.90
CA TYR A 124 12.50 -17.09 -5.35
C TYR A 124 12.12 -16.60 -6.74
N THR A 125 11.26 -17.35 -7.42
CA THR A 125 10.77 -16.97 -8.75
C THR A 125 9.35 -16.42 -8.68
N GLY A 126 9.04 -15.46 -9.55
CA GLY A 126 7.76 -14.78 -9.53
C GLY A 126 7.52 -13.94 -10.77
N TRP A 127 6.27 -13.50 -10.94
CA TRP A 127 5.88 -12.63 -12.05
C TRP A 127 6.18 -11.17 -11.71
N ARG A 128 6.84 -10.47 -12.64
CA ARG A 128 7.16 -9.05 -12.57
C ARG A 128 6.93 -8.40 -13.93
N GLU A 129 6.52 -7.14 -13.95
CA GLU A 129 6.36 -6.42 -15.21
C GLU A 129 7.69 -5.87 -15.73
N LYS A 130 8.50 -5.31 -14.83
CA LYS A 130 9.79 -4.73 -15.16
C LYS A 130 10.90 -5.74 -14.89
N LEU A 131 11.66 -6.05 -15.94
CA LEU A 131 12.77 -6.98 -15.91
C LEU A 131 13.84 -6.53 -14.89
N ILE A 132 14.30 -7.48 -14.08
CA ILE A 132 15.36 -7.26 -13.08
C ILE A 132 16.67 -7.80 -13.64
N PRO A 133 17.69 -6.95 -13.87
CA PRO A 133 18.99 -7.41 -14.36
C PRO A 133 19.63 -8.36 -13.35
N SER A 134 20.06 -9.55 -13.76
CA SER A 134 20.72 -10.52 -12.87
C SER A 134 21.92 -9.90 -12.13
N SER A 135 22.60 -8.92 -12.75
CA SER A 135 23.74 -8.21 -12.16
C SER A 135 23.41 -7.41 -10.90
N SER A 136 22.12 -7.19 -10.59
CA SER A 136 21.74 -6.58 -9.30
C SER A 136 21.72 -7.57 -8.14
N PHE A 137 21.80 -8.88 -8.41
CA PHE A 137 21.81 -9.91 -7.38
C PHE A 137 23.20 -10.11 -6.78
N LEU A 138 23.24 -10.55 -5.53
CA LEU A 138 24.47 -10.97 -4.85
C LEU A 138 25.12 -12.16 -5.58
N ASP A 139 24.32 -13.14 -6.00
CA ASP A 139 24.79 -14.29 -6.79
C ASP A 139 24.10 -14.33 -8.17
N PRO A 140 24.60 -13.55 -9.15
CA PRO A 140 23.98 -13.42 -10.46
C PRO A 140 24.09 -14.69 -11.32
N ASN A 141 25.07 -15.55 -11.07
CA ASN A 141 25.35 -16.71 -11.90
C ASN A 141 24.42 -17.89 -11.60
N SER A 142 23.95 -18.01 -10.36
CA SER A 142 23.00 -19.05 -9.95
C SER A 142 21.53 -18.65 -10.17
N HIS A 143 21.25 -17.35 -10.35
CA HIS A 143 19.90 -16.80 -10.55
C HIS A 143 19.81 -15.94 -11.82
N PRO A 144 20.07 -16.50 -13.01
CA PRO A 144 20.05 -15.72 -14.24
C PRO A 144 18.62 -15.35 -14.64
N ASN A 145 18.36 -14.06 -14.80
CA ASN A 145 17.19 -13.52 -15.49
C ASN A 145 17.49 -13.27 -16.97
N PRO A 146 16.45 -13.20 -17.82
CA PRO A 146 16.63 -12.82 -19.23
C PRO A 146 17.26 -11.44 -19.35
N ALA A 147 18.12 -11.22 -20.35
CA ALA A 147 18.73 -9.91 -20.58
C ALA A 147 17.80 -8.94 -21.36
N SER A 148 16.80 -9.47 -22.05
CA SER A 148 15.84 -8.72 -22.86
C SER A 148 14.53 -9.47 -23.01
N LEU A 149 13.48 -8.74 -23.40
CA LEU A 149 12.17 -9.28 -23.68
C LEU A 149 11.91 -9.31 -25.20
N PRO A 150 11.38 -10.41 -25.76
CA PRO A 150 10.97 -10.44 -27.17
C PRO A 150 9.70 -9.62 -27.45
N ILE A 151 8.99 -9.22 -26.39
CA ILE A 151 7.77 -8.42 -26.42
C ILE A 151 7.68 -7.63 -25.10
N GLU A 152 7.51 -6.31 -25.20
CA GLU A 152 7.48 -5.40 -24.04
C GLU A 152 6.06 -4.92 -23.72
N SER A 153 5.83 -4.35 -22.55
CA SER A 153 4.56 -3.64 -22.28
C SER A 153 4.38 -2.47 -23.24
N LEU A 154 3.13 -2.15 -23.57
CA LEU A 154 2.74 -1.05 -24.46
C LEU A 154 1.58 -0.29 -23.84
N TYR A 155 1.70 1.04 -23.82
CA TYR A 155 0.69 1.95 -23.28
C TYR A 155 0.42 3.02 -24.32
N GLN A 156 -0.81 3.05 -24.85
CA GLN A 156 -1.26 4.04 -25.82
C GLN A 156 -2.52 4.75 -25.31
N TYR A 157 -2.64 6.02 -25.65
CA TYR A 157 -3.78 6.88 -25.33
C TYR A 157 -4.24 7.58 -26.60
N ALA A 158 -5.55 7.78 -26.75
CA ALA A 158 -6.09 8.56 -27.84
C ALA A 158 -5.85 10.06 -27.57
N GLU A 159 -5.09 10.72 -28.45
CA GLU A 159 -4.74 12.14 -28.31
C GLU A 159 -5.96 13.08 -28.43
N ASP A 160 -7.04 12.62 -29.06
CA ASP A 160 -8.31 13.35 -29.21
C ASP A 160 -9.37 12.93 -28.18
N ALA A 161 -8.99 12.14 -27.16
CA ALA A 161 -9.90 11.76 -26.09
C ALA A 161 -10.46 13.02 -25.42
N ALA A 162 -11.78 13.13 -25.37
CA ALA A 162 -12.46 14.32 -24.87
C ALA A 162 -13.74 13.98 -24.11
N LEU A 163 -14.07 14.84 -23.16
CA LEU A 163 -15.33 14.87 -22.42
C LEU A 163 -16.00 16.21 -22.73
N GLY A 164 -16.95 16.21 -23.66
CA GLY A 164 -17.49 17.45 -24.22
C GLY A 164 -16.38 18.27 -24.90
N ASP A 165 -16.18 19.50 -24.45
CA ASP A 165 -15.12 20.39 -24.96
C ASP A 165 -13.80 20.29 -24.14
N PHE A 166 -13.74 19.43 -23.11
CA PHE A 166 -12.53 19.16 -22.33
C PHE A 166 -11.67 18.05 -22.93
N VAL A 167 -10.39 18.30 -23.14
CA VAL A 167 -9.41 17.27 -23.56
C VAL A 167 -8.98 16.45 -22.34
N LEU A 168 -9.08 15.13 -22.45
CA LEU A 168 -8.73 14.19 -21.39
C LEU A 168 -7.25 13.81 -21.47
N PRO A 169 -6.40 14.22 -20.51
CA PRO A 169 -5.02 13.77 -20.47
C PRO A 169 -4.94 12.31 -20.02
N SER A 170 -3.82 11.66 -20.29
CA SER A 170 -3.58 10.25 -19.93
C SER A 170 -3.81 9.97 -18.44
N THR A 171 -3.51 10.92 -17.55
CA THR A 171 -3.74 10.81 -16.11
C THR A 171 -5.22 10.65 -15.75
N VAL A 172 -6.12 11.30 -16.49
CA VAL A 172 -7.57 11.15 -16.30
C VAL A 172 -8.05 9.82 -16.90
N ILE A 173 -7.57 9.47 -18.09
CA ILE A 173 -7.92 8.20 -18.75
C ILE A 173 -7.47 7.00 -17.90
N ASP A 174 -6.30 7.11 -17.26
CA ASP A 174 -5.76 6.08 -16.34
C ASP A 174 -6.58 5.93 -15.06
N ALA A 175 -7.27 6.99 -14.63
CA ALA A 175 -8.10 6.97 -13.43
C ALA A 175 -9.49 6.35 -13.67
N ILE A 176 -9.87 6.06 -14.93
CA ILE A 176 -11.13 5.39 -15.25
C ILE A 176 -11.07 3.92 -14.78
N PRO A 177 -11.95 3.48 -13.87
CA PRO A 177 -11.84 2.17 -13.21
C PRO A 177 -12.13 0.96 -14.13
N ASP A 178 -12.91 1.15 -15.19
CA ASP A 178 -13.41 0.06 -16.05
C ASP A 178 -12.55 -0.20 -17.29
N ALA A 179 -11.31 -0.63 -17.07
CA ALA A 179 -10.50 -1.17 -18.15
C ALA A 179 -11.02 -2.56 -18.57
N ALA A 180 -11.66 -2.64 -19.74
CA ALA A 180 -12.18 -3.88 -20.29
C ALA A 180 -11.07 -4.76 -20.86
N LYS A 181 -11.17 -6.07 -20.70
CA LYS A 181 -10.26 -7.03 -21.32
C LYS A 181 -10.50 -7.08 -22.83
N VAL A 182 -9.44 -6.96 -23.62
CA VAL A 182 -9.52 -7.15 -25.07
C VAL A 182 -9.53 -8.66 -25.36
N ASP A 183 -10.41 -9.12 -26.25
CA ASP A 183 -10.50 -10.52 -26.65
C ASP A 183 -9.22 -10.96 -27.38
N LEU A 184 -8.48 -11.88 -26.77
CA LEU A 184 -7.23 -12.42 -27.31
C LEU A 184 -7.41 -13.73 -28.08
N SER A 185 -8.63 -14.25 -28.21
CA SER A 185 -8.91 -15.52 -28.91
C SER A 185 -8.56 -15.50 -30.39
N LYS A 186 -8.51 -14.31 -31.00
CA LYS A 186 -8.21 -14.10 -32.42
C LYS A 186 -6.76 -13.77 -32.71
N VAL A 187 -5.91 -13.66 -31.67
CA VAL A 187 -4.48 -13.38 -31.86
C VAL A 187 -3.79 -14.59 -32.49
N ASP A 188 -2.97 -14.35 -33.51
CA ASP A 188 -2.19 -15.38 -34.17
C ASP A 188 -1.03 -15.85 -33.26
N LEU A 189 -1.30 -16.90 -32.49
CA LEU A 189 -0.32 -17.51 -31.59
C LEU A 189 0.87 -18.13 -32.35
N GLN A 190 0.68 -18.59 -33.59
CA GLN A 190 1.75 -19.20 -34.38
C GLN A 190 2.74 -18.13 -34.87
N SER A 191 2.24 -16.98 -35.30
CA SER A 191 3.07 -15.81 -35.61
C SER A 191 3.84 -15.33 -34.38
N LEU A 192 3.19 -15.26 -33.21
CA LEU A 192 3.86 -14.93 -31.96
C LEU A 192 4.94 -15.94 -31.58
N GLN A 193 4.69 -17.23 -31.74
CA GLN A 193 5.68 -18.26 -31.49
C GLN A 193 6.90 -18.11 -32.41
N THR A 194 6.66 -17.81 -33.69
CA THR A 194 7.73 -17.58 -34.67
C THR A 194 8.55 -16.35 -34.32
N LYS A 195 7.88 -15.26 -33.91
CA LYS A 195 8.52 -13.97 -33.57
C LYS A 195 9.32 -14.03 -32.27
N THR A 196 8.81 -14.75 -31.27
CA THR A 196 9.39 -14.77 -29.91
C THR A 196 10.28 -15.97 -29.64
N GLY A 197 10.20 -17.01 -30.49
CA GLY A 197 10.90 -18.29 -30.28
C GLY A 197 10.33 -19.13 -29.13
N LYS A 198 9.21 -18.73 -28.52
CA LYS A 198 8.56 -19.41 -27.39
C LYS A 198 7.23 -19.99 -27.81
N GLN A 199 6.87 -21.15 -27.28
CA GLN A 199 5.52 -21.70 -27.46
C GLN A 199 4.48 -20.71 -26.93
N ALA A 200 3.43 -20.47 -27.70
CA ALA A 200 2.37 -19.54 -27.34
C ALA A 200 1.06 -20.29 -27.08
N ALA A 201 0.42 -19.99 -25.95
CA ALA A 201 -0.87 -20.58 -25.58
C ALA A 201 -1.80 -19.52 -25.00
N LEU A 202 -3.09 -19.59 -25.35
CA LEU A 202 -4.11 -18.79 -24.70
C LEU A 202 -4.59 -19.49 -23.42
N VAL A 203 -4.48 -18.80 -22.28
CA VAL A 203 -4.92 -19.30 -20.97
C VAL A 203 -5.95 -18.33 -20.41
N GLY A 204 -7.24 -18.68 -20.54
CA GLY A 204 -8.31 -17.73 -20.28
C GLY A 204 -8.28 -16.59 -21.31
N ASN A 205 -8.04 -15.36 -20.87
CA ASN A 205 -7.86 -14.19 -21.75
C ASN A 205 -6.48 -13.53 -21.55
N GLU A 206 -5.46 -14.39 -21.37
CA GLU A 206 -4.06 -14.01 -21.31
C GLU A 206 -3.26 -14.92 -22.25
N ILE A 207 -2.26 -14.36 -22.92
CA ILE A 207 -1.33 -15.15 -23.74
C ILE A 207 -0.14 -15.53 -22.87
N TYR A 208 0.11 -16.82 -22.77
CA TYR A 208 1.29 -17.39 -22.14
C TYR A 208 2.35 -17.70 -23.20
N LEU A 209 3.57 -17.21 -23.01
CA LEU A 209 4.73 -17.55 -23.84
C LEU A 209 5.72 -18.37 -23.03
N GLY A 210 5.75 -19.68 -23.27
CA GLY A 210 6.55 -20.65 -22.53
C GLY A 210 6.04 -22.07 -22.72
N ALA A 211 6.76 -23.07 -22.20
CA ALA A 211 6.44 -24.48 -22.45
C ALA A 211 5.20 -24.98 -21.70
N ASN A 212 4.98 -24.53 -20.45
CA ASN A 212 3.86 -25.00 -19.64
C ASN A 212 3.35 -23.93 -18.67
N PRO A 213 2.13 -23.38 -18.88
CA PRO A 213 1.54 -22.37 -18.00
C PRO A 213 1.36 -22.80 -16.54
N LYS A 214 1.26 -24.11 -16.27
CA LYS A 214 1.11 -24.67 -14.92
C LYS A 214 2.43 -24.88 -14.19
N ALA A 215 3.56 -24.81 -14.91
CA ALA A 215 4.90 -24.97 -14.37
C ALA A 215 5.83 -23.92 -15.01
N PRO A 216 5.68 -22.64 -14.64
CA PRO A 216 6.38 -21.55 -15.29
C PRO A 216 7.89 -21.61 -15.06
N GLN A 217 8.65 -21.25 -16.09
CA GLN A 217 10.11 -21.21 -16.06
C GLN A 217 10.63 -19.79 -16.24
N VAL A 218 11.85 -19.53 -15.76
CA VAL A 218 12.46 -18.20 -15.87
C VAL A 218 12.54 -17.77 -17.33
N GLY A 219 12.04 -16.57 -17.61
CA GLY A 219 11.89 -15.99 -18.94
C GLY A 219 10.58 -16.32 -19.65
N ASP A 220 9.67 -17.07 -19.04
CA ASP A 220 8.31 -17.20 -19.56
C ASP A 220 7.54 -15.90 -19.38
N LEU A 221 6.59 -15.62 -20.28
CA LEU A 221 5.84 -14.37 -20.31
C LEU A 221 4.34 -14.62 -20.18
N ARG A 222 3.65 -13.69 -19.52
CA ARG A 222 2.19 -13.55 -19.54
C ARG A 222 1.84 -12.19 -20.10
N ILE A 223 0.96 -12.18 -21.09
CA ILE A 223 0.54 -10.99 -21.78
C ILE A 223 -0.95 -10.81 -21.55
N ARG A 224 -1.32 -9.67 -20.97
CA ARG A 224 -2.70 -9.22 -20.82
C ARG A 224 -2.89 -7.96 -21.64
N VAL A 225 -4.02 -7.84 -22.31
CA VAL A 225 -4.40 -6.62 -23.03
C VAL A 225 -5.72 -6.10 -22.49
N THR A 226 -5.74 -4.81 -22.14
CA THR A 226 -6.92 -4.10 -21.66
C THR A 226 -7.11 -2.81 -22.46
N ALA A 227 -8.35 -2.36 -22.60
CA ALA A 227 -8.70 -1.11 -23.24
C ALA A 227 -9.72 -0.35 -22.39
N VAL A 228 -9.62 0.98 -22.42
CA VAL A 228 -10.64 1.86 -21.84
C VAL A 228 -11.51 2.35 -23.00
N PHE A 229 -12.72 1.82 -23.12
CA PHE A 229 -13.63 2.18 -24.21
C PHE A 229 -14.34 3.51 -23.94
N PRO A 230 -14.84 4.18 -25.00
CA PRO A 230 -15.70 5.34 -24.85
C PRO A 230 -16.89 5.00 -23.95
N GLN A 231 -17.12 5.84 -22.95
CA GLN A 231 -18.16 5.62 -21.94
C GLN A 231 -18.50 6.92 -21.22
N LYS A 232 -19.68 6.94 -20.60
CA LYS A 232 -20.05 8.01 -19.68
C LYS A 232 -19.17 7.95 -18.43
N ILE A 233 -18.64 9.08 -17.99
CA ILE A 233 -17.87 9.20 -16.76
C ILE A 233 -18.31 10.42 -15.95
N SER A 234 -18.08 10.37 -14.64
CA SER A 234 -18.15 11.49 -13.71
C SER A 234 -16.77 11.77 -13.15
N ILE A 235 -16.38 13.05 -13.10
CA ILE A 235 -15.04 13.47 -12.70
C ILE A 235 -15.08 14.65 -11.72
N ILE A 236 -14.23 14.59 -10.70
CA ILE A 236 -13.80 15.74 -9.89
C ILE A 236 -12.31 15.97 -10.14
N ALA A 237 -11.99 17.14 -10.69
CA ALA A 237 -10.63 17.52 -11.04
C ALA A 237 -10.46 19.05 -10.99
N GLN A 238 -9.22 19.54 -11.04
CA GLN A 238 -8.95 20.94 -11.27
C GLN A 238 -8.98 21.24 -12.77
N GLN A 239 -9.72 22.28 -13.17
CA GLN A 239 -9.68 22.74 -14.56
C GLN A 239 -8.36 23.47 -14.84
N ASN A 240 -7.74 23.16 -15.99
CA ASN A 240 -6.57 23.87 -16.50
C ASN A 240 -6.80 24.22 -17.99
N GLY A 241 -7.30 25.41 -18.26
CA GLY A 241 -7.79 25.79 -19.59
C GLY A 241 -8.92 24.88 -20.04
N ASN A 242 -8.71 24.13 -21.13
CA ASN A 242 -9.63 23.12 -21.64
C ASN A 242 -9.22 21.68 -21.29
N THR A 243 -8.33 21.49 -20.32
CA THR A 243 -7.98 20.15 -19.80
C THR A 243 -8.25 20.06 -18.30
N LEU A 244 -8.03 18.86 -17.74
CA LEU A 244 -8.33 18.52 -16.35
C LEU A 244 -7.08 17.91 -15.71
N GLN A 245 -6.79 18.28 -14.48
CA GLN A 245 -5.65 17.76 -13.74
C GLN A 245 -6.01 17.46 -12.28
N ALA A 246 -5.16 16.71 -11.58
CA ALA A 246 -5.34 16.51 -10.15
C ALA A 246 -5.24 17.85 -9.40
N TYR A 247 -6.18 18.09 -8.49
CA TYR A 247 -6.15 19.25 -7.61
C TYR A 247 -5.16 19.02 -6.46
N GLN A 248 -4.16 19.87 -6.31
CA GLN A 248 -3.25 19.81 -5.17
C GLN A 248 -3.92 20.47 -3.94
N ALA A 249 -4.47 19.66 -3.05
CA ALA A 249 -5.11 20.19 -1.85
C ALA A 249 -4.06 20.73 -0.84
N PRO A 250 -4.38 21.81 -0.10
CA PRO A 250 -3.49 22.37 0.92
C PRO A 250 -3.06 21.37 2.01
N ALA A 251 -3.89 20.38 2.34
CA ALA A 251 -3.53 19.33 3.29
C ALA A 251 -2.35 18.47 2.81
N GLY A 252 -2.15 18.30 1.50
CA GLY A 252 -0.91 17.81 0.91
C GLY A 252 -1.04 16.66 -0.09
N ASP A 253 -2.18 15.97 -0.15
CA ASP A 253 -2.46 14.97 -1.20
C ASP A 253 -3.15 15.60 -2.41
N SER A 254 -2.83 15.13 -3.61
CA SER A 254 -3.49 15.53 -4.86
C SER A 254 -4.75 14.70 -5.09
N ILE A 255 -5.86 15.34 -5.46
CA ILE A 255 -7.16 14.70 -5.63
C ILE A 255 -7.58 14.76 -7.11
N LEU A 256 -7.79 13.59 -7.70
CA LEU A 256 -8.41 13.37 -8.99
C LEU A 256 -9.34 12.18 -8.81
N LEU A 257 -10.65 12.41 -8.93
CA LEU A 257 -11.64 11.35 -8.77
C LEU A 257 -12.34 11.14 -10.10
N VAL A 258 -12.40 9.88 -10.54
CA VAL A 258 -13.07 9.49 -11.78
C VAL A 258 -13.86 8.22 -11.50
N ALA A 259 -15.13 8.22 -11.90
CA ALA A 259 -15.97 7.02 -11.88
C ALA A 259 -16.62 6.83 -13.24
N SER A 260 -16.92 5.56 -13.54
CA SER A 260 -17.71 5.19 -14.69
C SER A 260 -19.20 5.44 -14.43
N GLY A 261 -19.91 5.86 -15.46
CA GLY A 261 -21.33 6.21 -15.39
C GLY A 261 -21.60 7.62 -14.88
N GLU A 262 -22.84 7.86 -14.46
CA GLU A 262 -23.29 9.11 -13.86
C GLU A 262 -23.36 8.94 -12.34
N VAL A 263 -22.33 9.44 -11.66
CA VAL A 263 -22.16 9.38 -10.22
C VAL A 263 -22.21 10.81 -9.68
N SER A 264 -23.05 11.05 -8.66
CA SER A 264 -23.17 12.37 -8.05
C SER A 264 -21.85 12.83 -7.43
N GLN A 265 -21.62 14.14 -7.33
CA GLN A 265 -20.44 14.72 -6.67
C GLN A 265 -20.22 14.11 -5.27
N HIS A 266 -21.27 14.04 -4.45
CA HIS A 266 -21.19 13.52 -3.09
C HIS A 266 -20.84 12.03 -3.08
N SER A 267 -21.48 11.23 -3.94
CA SER A 267 -21.16 9.80 -4.07
C SER A 267 -19.72 9.57 -4.53
N LEU A 268 -19.20 10.39 -5.45
CA LEU A 268 -17.82 10.27 -5.93
C LEU A 268 -16.80 10.52 -4.81
N VAL A 269 -17.10 11.48 -3.93
CA VAL A 269 -16.29 11.77 -2.75
C VAL A 269 -16.43 10.67 -1.69
N ASP A 270 -17.63 10.16 -1.45
CA ASP A 270 -17.86 9.07 -0.51
C ASP A 270 -17.14 7.78 -0.93
N ASP A 271 -17.21 7.41 -2.22
CA ASP A 271 -16.48 6.27 -2.77
C ASP A 271 -14.97 6.45 -2.60
N ALA A 272 -14.46 7.68 -2.74
CA ALA A 272 -13.06 8.00 -2.50
C ALA A 272 -12.67 7.90 -1.00
N ARG A 273 -13.63 8.11 -0.07
CA ARG A 273 -13.42 7.93 1.38
C ARG A 273 -13.31 6.46 1.78
N GLU A 274 -13.70 5.51 0.93
CA GLU A 274 -13.60 4.07 1.22
C GLU A 274 -12.14 3.57 1.20
N ARG A 275 -11.32 4.12 2.09
CA ARG A 275 -9.98 3.59 2.36
C ARG A 275 -10.15 2.24 3.04
N SER A 276 -9.46 1.21 2.53
CA SER A 276 -9.46 -0.14 3.11
C SER A 276 -9.19 -0.08 4.63
N PRO A 277 -10.21 -0.24 5.49
CA PRO A 277 -10.04 -0.08 6.93
C PRO A 277 -9.08 -1.15 7.47
N ALA A 278 -8.98 -2.30 6.79
CA ALA A 278 -8.11 -3.41 7.13
C ALA A 278 -6.64 -3.00 7.34
N VAL A 279 -6.06 -2.16 6.47
CA VAL A 279 -4.64 -1.79 6.57
C VAL A 279 -4.40 -0.88 7.79
N VAL A 280 -5.26 0.13 7.97
CA VAL A 280 -5.17 1.07 9.10
C VAL A 280 -5.29 0.32 10.43
N TRP A 281 -6.29 -0.57 10.52
CA TRP A 281 -6.50 -1.38 11.72
C TRP A 281 -5.37 -2.39 11.95
N PHE A 282 -4.83 -2.99 10.88
CA PHE A 282 -3.70 -3.92 10.98
C PHE A 282 -2.45 -3.22 11.53
N VAL A 283 -2.09 -2.04 11.00
CA VAL A 283 -0.95 -1.26 11.52
C VAL A 283 -1.18 -0.89 12.99
N ARG A 284 -2.38 -0.44 13.36
CA ARG A 284 -2.71 -0.14 14.77
C ARG A 284 -2.55 -1.36 15.67
N PHE A 285 -2.99 -2.53 15.23
CA PHE A 285 -2.81 -3.79 15.96
C PHE A 285 -1.33 -4.12 16.19
N ILE A 286 -0.48 -4.00 15.15
CA ILE A 286 0.96 -4.19 15.28
C ILE A 286 1.58 -3.18 16.26
N CYS A 287 1.16 -1.91 16.22
CA CYS A 287 1.63 -0.90 17.16
C CYS A 287 1.29 -1.24 18.62
N VAL A 288 0.08 -1.77 18.89
CA VAL A 288 -0.28 -2.26 20.24
C VAL A 288 0.67 -3.37 20.68
N LEU A 289 0.92 -4.36 19.81
CA LEU A 289 1.83 -5.46 20.14
C LEU A 289 3.26 -4.98 20.40
N LEU A 290 3.75 -4.00 19.62
CA LEU A 290 5.07 -3.39 19.84
C LEU A 290 5.13 -2.63 21.17
N CYS A 291 4.08 -1.88 21.54
CA CYS A 291 4.00 -1.21 22.84
C CYS A 291 4.02 -2.21 24.00
N ILE A 292 3.22 -3.29 23.93
CA ILE A 292 3.17 -4.35 24.95
C ILE A 292 4.52 -5.06 25.06
N THR A 293 5.15 -5.38 23.92
CA THR A 293 6.46 -6.03 23.87
C THR A 293 7.54 -5.13 24.45
N GLY A 294 7.56 -3.85 24.04
CA GLY A 294 8.49 -2.85 24.54
C GLY A 294 8.41 -2.70 26.06
N VAL A 295 7.20 -2.52 26.60
CA VAL A 295 6.99 -2.44 28.06
C VAL A 295 7.36 -3.75 28.76
N SER A 296 7.04 -4.91 28.18
CA SER A 296 7.41 -6.22 28.75
C SER A 296 8.93 -6.38 28.89
N LEU A 297 9.70 -5.95 27.89
CA LEU A 297 11.16 -5.97 27.90
C LEU A 297 11.73 -5.02 28.96
N LEU A 298 11.17 -3.82 29.08
CA LEU A 298 11.55 -2.83 30.10
C LEU A 298 11.17 -3.25 31.53
N MET A 299 10.12 -4.06 31.71
CA MET A 299 9.79 -4.61 33.04
C MET A 299 10.73 -5.74 33.44
N ARG A 300 11.27 -6.50 32.48
CA ARG A 300 12.16 -7.63 32.73
C ARG A 300 13.48 -7.21 33.39
N ILE A 301 14.01 -6.03 33.08
CA ILE A 301 15.19 -5.46 33.76
C ILE A 301 14.91 -5.21 35.25
N MET A 302 13.70 -4.73 35.60
CA MET A 302 13.35 -4.52 37.01
C MET A 302 13.38 -5.84 37.80
N MET A 303 12.96 -6.96 37.19
CA MET A 303 12.99 -8.27 37.85
C MET A 303 14.42 -8.76 38.13
N VAL A 304 15.38 -8.51 37.24
CA VAL A 304 16.79 -8.91 37.43
C VAL A 304 17.42 -8.21 38.65
N PHE A 305 17.07 -6.95 38.89
CA PHE A 305 17.50 -6.23 40.10
C PHE A 305 16.66 -6.59 41.33
N ALA A 306 15.38 -6.91 41.13
CA ALA A 306 14.49 -7.32 42.20
C ALA A 306 14.94 -8.64 42.84
N ASP A 307 15.53 -9.60 42.11
CA ASP A 307 16.04 -10.86 42.69
C ASP A 307 17.04 -10.67 43.86
N LYS A 308 17.65 -9.48 43.99
CA LYS A 308 18.54 -9.14 45.12
C LYS A 308 17.84 -8.47 46.31
N ILE A 309 16.59 -8.03 46.14
CA ILE A 309 15.75 -7.43 47.17
C ILE A 309 14.65 -8.45 47.49
N LYS A 310 14.41 -8.80 48.75
CA LYS A 310 13.35 -9.77 49.18
C LYS A 310 11.91 -9.41 48.73
N LEU A 311 11.73 -8.34 47.96
CA LEU A 311 10.48 -7.82 47.42
C LEU A 311 10.05 -8.48 46.09
N ALA A 312 10.90 -9.28 45.43
CA ALA A 312 10.63 -9.84 44.10
C ALA A 312 9.68 -11.05 44.03
N HIS A 313 9.35 -11.67 45.16
CA HIS A 313 8.50 -12.88 45.17
C HIS A 313 7.02 -12.62 44.83
N LYS A 314 6.61 -11.35 44.66
CA LYS A 314 5.19 -10.97 44.47
C LYS A 314 4.73 -10.81 43.01
N VAL A 315 5.61 -10.96 42.03
CA VAL A 315 5.23 -10.96 40.61
C VAL A 315 5.41 -12.37 40.06
N THR A 316 4.34 -13.18 40.10
CA THR A 316 4.32 -14.43 39.34
C THR A 316 4.38 -14.11 37.85
N ARG A 317 5.02 -14.98 37.05
CA ARG A 317 5.15 -14.81 35.57
C ARG A 317 3.83 -14.45 34.85
N PRO A 318 2.63 -14.93 35.28
CA PRO A 318 1.33 -14.51 34.71
C PRO A 318 0.90 -13.07 35.08
N GLY A 319 1.33 -12.54 36.23
CA GLY A 319 1.02 -11.16 36.64
C GLY A 319 1.81 -10.12 35.85
N ALA A 320 3.04 -10.44 35.46
CA ALA A 320 3.88 -9.56 34.66
C ALA A 320 3.33 -9.31 33.25
N SER A 321 2.77 -10.34 32.60
CA SER A 321 2.18 -10.20 31.26
C SER A 321 0.89 -9.39 31.24
N LEU A 322 0.06 -9.51 32.29
CA LEU A 322 -1.14 -8.68 32.44
C LEU A 322 -0.77 -7.21 32.67
N VAL A 323 0.19 -6.94 33.56
CA VAL A 323 0.67 -5.59 33.86
C VAL A 323 1.29 -4.94 32.61
N SER A 324 2.13 -5.67 31.86
CA SER A 324 2.74 -5.13 30.64
C SER A 324 1.74 -4.93 29.51
N SER A 325 0.69 -5.76 29.43
CA SER A 325 -0.39 -5.57 28.46
C SER A 325 -1.20 -4.31 28.74
N ILE A 326 -1.59 -4.08 30.00
CA ILE A 326 -2.33 -2.87 30.40
C ILE A 326 -1.45 -1.62 30.20
N ALA A 327 -0.20 -1.67 30.67
CA ALA A 327 0.74 -0.55 30.53
C ALA A 327 1.07 -0.25 29.05
N GLY A 328 1.27 -1.29 28.24
CA GLY A 328 1.51 -1.17 26.80
C GLY A 328 0.32 -0.58 26.06
N LEU A 329 -0.91 -1.02 26.38
CA LEU A 329 -2.13 -0.46 25.80
C LEU A 329 -2.35 0.99 26.22
N SER A 330 -2.12 1.34 27.50
CA SER A 330 -2.18 2.73 27.96
C SER A 330 -1.18 3.62 27.24
N LEU A 331 0.04 3.13 27.02
CA LEU A 331 1.07 3.86 26.30
C LEU A 331 0.72 4.03 24.81
N TRP A 332 0.17 2.99 24.17
CA TRP A 332 -0.36 3.08 22.82
C TRP A 332 -1.47 4.14 22.70
N CYS A 333 -2.43 4.15 23.63
CA CYS A 333 -3.48 5.18 23.70
C CYS A 333 -2.90 6.58 23.85
N LEU A 334 -1.92 6.76 24.75
CA LEU A 334 -1.25 8.04 24.96
C LEU A 334 -0.52 8.53 23.70
N ILE A 335 0.30 7.68 23.07
CA ILE A 335 1.05 8.04 21.86
C ILE A 335 0.09 8.38 20.73
N THR A 336 -0.96 7.58 20.55
CA THR A 336 -1.99 7.81 19.52
C THR A 336 -2.74 9.12 19.78
N ALA A 337 -3.06 9.43 21.04
CA ALA A 337 -3.67 10.71 21.42
C ALA A 337 -2.75 11.89 21.06
N ILE A 338 -1.46 11.80 21.36
CA ILE A 338 -0.48 12.84 21.01
C ILE A 338 -0.36 12.98 19.49
N ALA A 339 -0.33 11.88 18.74
CA ALA A 339 -0.26 11.91 17.28
C ALA A 339 -1.51 12.55 16.65
N LEU A 340 -2.69 12.32 17.23
CA LEU A 340 -3.96 12.87 16.74
C LEU A 340 -4.25 14.29 17.24
N ALA A 341 -3.67 14.75 18.34
CA ALA A 341 -3.97 16.05 18.94
C ALA A 341 -3.78 17.26 18.00
N PRO A 342 -2.75 17.30 17.13
CA PRO A 342 -2.61 18.37 16.14
C PRO A 342 -3.60 18.28 14.99
N LEU A 343 -4.24 17.12 14.80
CA LEU A 343 -5.07 16.78 13.65
C LEU A 343 -6.56 16.95 13.98
N GLN A 344 -7.00 16.57 15.18
CA GLN A 344 -8.40 16.67 15.60
C GLN A 344 -8.53 16.65 17.12
N THR A 345 -9.64 17.15 17.67
CA THR A 345 -9.77 17.34 19.13
C THR A 345 -10.47 16.18 19.86
N MET A 346 -11.47 15.53 19.27
CA MET A 346 -12.33 14.61 20.02
C MET A 346 -11.66 13.27 20.36
N MET A 347 -11.05 12.60 19.38
CA MET A 347 -10.44 11.27 19.58
C MET A 347 -9.26 11.26 20.58
N PRO A 348 -8.34 12.24 20.57
CA PRO A 348 -7.29 12.32 21.58
C PRO A 348 -7.80 12.34 23.02
N ILE A 349 -8.90 13.05 23.30
CA ILE A 349 -9.47 13.15 24.64
C ILE A 349 -9.96 11.78 25.11
N ILE A 350 -10.65 11.06 24.24
CA ILE A 350 -11.14 9.70 24.51
C ILE A 350 -9.95 8.76 24.79
N LEU A 351 -8.92 8.81 23.96
CA LEU A 351 -7.71 7.99 24.12
C LEU A 351 -6.93 8.33 25.40
N LEU A 352 -6.84 9.61 25.79
CA LEU A 352 -6.25 10.03 27.06
C LEU A 352 -7.04 9.49 28.25
N ALA A 353 -8.38 9.50 28.20
CA ALA A 353 -9.20 8.91 29.25
C ALA A 353 -8.93 7.40 29.40
N PHE A 354 -8.81 6.66 28.29
CA PHE A 354 -8.43 5.25 28.32
C PHE A 354 -7.02 5.02 28.88
N ALA A 355 -6.05 5.86 28.52
CA ALA A 355 -4.69 5.78 29.07
C ALA A 355 -4.69 5.99 30.60
N ILE A 356 -5.43 7.00 31.09
CA ILE A 356 -5.58 7.27 32.52
C ILE A 356 -6.28 6.11 33.23
N ALA A 357 -7.35 5.57 32.66
CA ALA A 357 -8.07 4.44 33.22
C ALA A 357 -7.18 3.19 33.35
N GLY A 358 -6.35 2.90 32.34
CA GLY A 358 -5.39 1.81 32.40
C GLY A 358 -4.31 2.02 33.47
N VAL A 359 -3.78 3.25 33.60
CA VAL A 359 -2.85 3.59 34.71
C VAL A 359 -3.53 3.42 36.07
N TYR A 360 -4.78 3.88 36.22
CA TYR A 360 -5.55 3.68 37.44
C TYR A 360 -5.74 2.19 37.75
N LEU A 361 -6.08 1.36 36.76
CA LEU A 361 -6.22 -0.09 36.93
C LEU A 361 -4.92 -0.71 37.45
N LEU A 362 -3.76 -0.29 36.93
CA LEU A 362 -2.45 -0.75 37.41
C LEU A 362 -2.23 -0.43 38.89
N THR A 363 -2.69 0.72 39.39
CA THR A 363 -2.61 1.06 40.83
C THR A 363 -3.52 0.21 41.71
N ARG A 364 -4.60 -0.36 41.12
CA ARG A 364 -5.60 -1.17 41.84
C ARG A 364 -5.30 -2.66 41.83
N LEU A 365 -4.43 -3.14 40.93
CA LEU A 365 -3.96 -4.52 40.90
C LEU A 365 -3.17 -4.87 42.18
N HIS A 366 -3.91 -5.22 43.23
CA HIS A 366 -3.37 -5.89 44.40
C HIS A 366 -3.36 -7.40 44.12
N PHE A 367 -2.19 -7.98 43.90
CA PHE A 367 -2.05 -9.44 43.95
C PHE A 367 -2.34 -9.88 45.39
N LYS A 368 -3.53 -10.46 45.63
CA LYS A 368 -3.87 -11.10 46.91
C LYS A 368 -2.87 -12.23 47.15
N VAL A 369 -2.32 -12.22 48.36
CA VAL A 369 -1.24 -13.08 48.89
C VAL A 369 -1.64 -14.55 48.87
#